data_AF-A0A6L5FJE2-F1
#
_entry.id   AF-A0A6L5FJE2-F1
#
_cell.length_a   1.000
_cell.length_b   1.000
_cell.length_c   1.000
_cell.angle_alpha   90.00
_cell.angle_beta   90.00
_cell.angle_gamma   90.00
#
_symmetry.space_group_name_H-M   'P 1'
#
loop_
_entity.id
_entity.type
_entity.pdbx_description
1 polymer ?
#
loop_
_entity_poly.entity_id
_entity_poly.type
_entity_poly.pdbx_seq_one_letter_code
_entity_poly.pdbx_strand_id
1 'polypeptide(L)'
;MPIRMPKNTRLATEKPVVKNPLAVNYRPPKSIPYRVTDNDTKGGWKEVALRNNVDVQKLIWFNFRTNNSDEVNWYLRRNTGCNLATDNRLNWMFSSSADPGIIYLPIDKIDMDPHVIESRGTIFSPFAQEFQGPHNPVDILNKAFDAMQLIEIGLAIVGSGLPLGPFALMVLMTAQQFVLVGAPHEAALNELRKKQILEGLTRGIVLAADGRSPKWIQDHGFVMPHPLNNVKYPQYGKQLQGIYNTSLVAGIAHGQQFNTVGSKALFMGLRAKMTDYARSEYSGNPDNWSDRKWEEYYRLCAAILQPTIKLK
;
A
#
# COMPACT_ATOMS: atom_id res chain seq x y z
N MET A 1 19.74 15.02 -12.00
CA MET A 1 20.38 14.25 -13.08
C MET A 1 21.35 13.25 -12.46
N PRO A 2 21.38 11.99 -12.93
CA PRO A 2 22.26 10.96 -12.37
C PRO A 2 23.72 11.40 -12.41
N ILE A 3 24.44 11.12 -11.33
CA ILE A 3 25.84 11.50 -11.15
C ILE A 3 26.70 10.27 -11.45
N ARG A 4 27.59 10.37 -12.43
CA ARG A 4 28.58 9.33 -12.68
C ARG A 4 29.63 9.37 -11.58
N MET A 5 29.77 8.26 -10.87
CA MET A 5 30.73 8.14 -9.78
C MET A 5 32.06 7.58 -10.31
N PRO A 6 33.22 8.07 -9.83
CA PRO A 6 34.51 7.46 -10.13
C PRO A 6 34.56 6.00 -9.67
N LYS A 7 35.32 5.16 -10.39
CA LYS A 7 35.53 3.75 -10.00
C LYS A 7 36.03 3.69 -8.54
N ASN A 8 35.55 2.70 -7.79
CA ASN A 8 35.86 2.47 -6.37
C ASN A 8 35.33 3.52 -5.37
N THR A 9 34.56 4.52 -5.83
CA THR A 9 33.88 5.44 -4.90
C THR A 9 32.71 4.73 -4.24
N ARG A 10 32.59 4.88 -2.92
CA ARG A 10 31.47 4.36 -2.13
C ARG A 10 30.48 5.48 -1.85
N LEU A 11 29.19 5.15 -1.79
CA LEU A 11 28.17 6.09 -1.31
C LEU A 11 28.22 6.17 0.22
N ALA A 12 27.80 7.31 0.79
CA ALA A 12 27.79 7.51 2.24
C ALA A 12 26.87 6.53 2.97
N THR A 13 25.81 6.10 2.29
CA THR A 13 24.81 5.10 2.74
C THR A 13 25.26 3.66 2.49
N GLU A 14 26.37 3.44 1.78
CA GLU A 14 26.82 2.09 1.50
C GLU A 14 27.46 1.48 2.75
N LYS A 15 27.02 0.28 3.14
CA LYS A 15 27.66 -0.43 4.25
C LYS A 15 29.15 -0.69 3.96
N PRO A 16 30.07 -0.49 4.92
CA PRO A 16 31.51 -0.73 4.73
C PRO A 16 31.85 -2.11 4.18
N VAL A 17 31.30 -3.13 4.84
CA VAL A 17 31.43 -4.54 4.48
C VAL A 17 30.16 -5.24 4.95
N VAL A 18 29.54 -6.01 4.07
CA VAL A 18 28.43 -6.91 4.43
C VAL A 18 29.01 -8.14 5.14
N LYS A 19 28.42 -8.55 6.26
CA LYS A 19 28.85 -9.76 7.00
C LYS A 19 28.47 -10.99 6.16
N ASN A 20 29.44 -11.85 5.83
CA ASN A 20 29.28 -13.00 4.93
C ASN A 20 28.75 -12.64 3.53
N PRO A 21 29.52 -11.87 2.73
CA PRO A 21 29.05 -11.40 1.43
C PRO A 21 28.90 -12.55 0.44
N LEU A 22 27.89 -12.46 -0.43
CA LEU A 22 27.75 -13.36 -1.57
C LEU A 22 28.97 -13.22 -2.51
N ALA A 23 29.31 -14.32 -3.19
CA ALA A 23 30.34 -14.31 -4.22
C ALA A 23 30.04 -13.25 -5.30
N VAL A 24 31.07 -12.67 -5.92
CA VAL A 24 30.90 -11.60 -6.95
C VAL A 24 30.06 -12.11 -8.13
N ASN A 25 30.26 -13.37 -8.50
CA ASN A 25 29.56 -14.09 -9.56
C ASN A 25 28.42 -14.96 -9.04
N TYR A 26 27.90 -14.67 -7.83
CA TYR A 26 26.77 -15.40 -7.29
C TYR A 26 25.59 -15.31 -8.26
N ARG A 27 25.13 -16.49 -8.70
CA ARG A 27 23.94 -16.66 -9.52
C ARG A 27 22.90 -17.41 -8.68
N PRO A 28 21.74 -16.81 -8.40
CA PRO A 28 20.63 -17.53 -7.78
C PRO A 28 20.25 -18.75 -8.63
N PRO A 29 19.93 -19.91 -8.02
CA PRO A 29 19.44 -21.06 -8.77
C PRO A 29 18.10 -20.73 -9.46
N LYS A 30 17.78 -21.44 -10.55
CA LYS A 30 16.55 -21.24 -11.35
C LYS A 30 16.32 -19.78 -11.76
N SER A 31 17.36 -19.16 -12.30
CA SER A 31 17.33 -17.76 -12.72
C SER A 31 17.73 -17.56 -14.18
N ILE A 32 17.18 -16.51 -14.78
CA ILE A 32 17.65 -15.94 -16.04
C ILE A 32 18.40 -14.63 -15.78
N PRO A 33 19.55 -14.39 -16.41
CA PRO A 33 20.24 -13.12 -16.31
C PRO A 33 19.44 -12.02 -17.02
N TYR A 34 19.41 -10.84 -16.42
CA TYR A 34 18.80 -9.63 -16.93
C TYR A 34 19.83 -8.51 -16.93
N ARG A 35 20.08 -7.94 -18.11
CA ARG A 35 20.97 -6.79 -18.28
C ARG A 35 20.21 -5.52 -17.97
N VAL A 36 20.67 -4.77 -16.97
CA VAL A 36 20.08 -3.47 -16.63
C VAL A 36 20.45 -2.43 -17.70
N THR A 37 19.51 -1.53 -17.99
CA THR A 37 19.58 -0.56 -19.07
C THR A 37 19.31 0.86 -18.56
N ASP A 38 19.53 1.86 -19.42
CA ASP A 38 19.22 3.24 -19.04
C ASP A 38 17.71 3.49 -18.86
N ASN A 39 16.86 2.64 -19.43
CA ASN A 39 15.41 2.67 -19.20
C ASN A 39 15.05 2.25 -17.76
N ASP A 40 15.96 1.60 -17.04
CA ASP A 40 15.77 1.17 -15.66
C ASP A 40 16.29 2.22 -14.66
N THR A 41 16.95 3.28 -15.14
CA THR A 41 17.57 4.32 -14.30
C THR A 41 16.56 5.00 -13.38
N LYS A 42 15.42 5.46 -13.92
CA LYS A 42 14.45 6.27 -13.16
C LYS A 42 13.63 5.46 -12.16
N GLY A 43 13.20 4.25 -12.55
CA GLY A 43 12.34 3.41 -11.71
C GLY A 43 13.10 2.31 -10.95
N GLY A 44 14.37 2.06 -11.27
CA GLY A 44 15.24 1.11 -10.60
C GLY A 44 14.62 -0.28 -10.50
N TRP A 45 14.72 -0.87 -9.30
CA TRP A 45 14.11 -2.15 -8.97
C TRP A 45 12.60 -2.20 -9.23
N LYS A 46 11.86 -1.09 -8.99
CA LYS A 46 10.41 -1.05 -9.14
C LYS A 46 9.98 -1.31 -10.58
N GLU A 47 10.70 -0.69 -11.52
CA GLU A 47 10.42 -0.79 -12.94
C GLU A 47 10.75 -2.20 -13.48
N VAL A 48 11.94 -2.73 -13.13
CA VAL A 48 12.33 -4.08 -13.53
C VAL A 48 11.36 -5.11 -12.97
N ALA A 49 10.98 -4.99 -11.70
CA ALA A 49 10.06 -5.90 -11.05
C ALA A 49 8.66 -5.84 -11.69
N LEU A 50 8.14 -4.63 -11.96
CA LEU A 50 6.86 -4.43 -12.62
C LEU A 50 6.81 -5.08 -14.00
N ARG A 51 7.82 -4.86 -14.85
CA ARG A 51 7.87 -5.45 -16.20
C ARG A 51 7.92 -6.97 -16.20
N ASN A 52 8.48 -7.56 -15.15
CA ASN A 52 8.62 -9.01 -15.01
C ASN A 52 7.58 -9.63 -14.08
N ASN A 53 6.58 -8.85 -13.62
CA ASN A 53 5.52 -9.29 -12.72
C ASN A 53 6.07 -9.98 -11.43
N VAL A 54 7.13 -9.41 -10.86
CA VAL A 54 7.74 -9.87 -9.59
C VAL A 54 7.57 -8.77 -8.55
N ASP A 55 7.44 -9.14 -7.28
CA ASP A 55 7.52 -8.16 -6.18
C ASP A 55 8.94 -7.58 -6.06
N VAL A 56 9.03 -6.28 -5.78
CA VAL A 56 10.31 -5.55 -5.73
C VAL A 56 11.23 -6.11 -4.64
N GLN A 57 10.70 -6.35 -3.44
CA GLN A 57 11.47 -6.86 -2.32
C GLN A 57 11.88 -8.31 -2.56
N LYS A 58 10.99 -9.12 -3.16
CA LYS A 58 11.34 -10.49 -3.58
C LYS A 58 12.46 -10.49 -4.61
N LEU A 59 12.44 -9.58 -5.59
CA LEU A 59 13.48 -9.50 -6.62
C LEU A 59 14.83 -9.10 -6.03
N ILE A 60 14.85 -8.11 -5.13
CA ILE A 60 16.07 -7.67 -4.44
C ILE A 60 16.64 -8.82 -3.58
N TRP A 61 15.79 -9.43 -2.76
CA TRP A 61 16.18 -10.56 -1.92
C TRP A 61 16.69 -11.76 -2.75
N PHE A 62 16.04 -12.06 -3.88
CA PHE A 62 16.46 -13.14 -4.78
C PHE A 62 17.90 -12.93 -5.28
N ASN A 63 18.27 -11.69 -5.58
CA ASN A 63 19.60 -11.33 -6.05
C ASN A 63 20.64 -11.28 -4.93
N PHE A 64 20.31 -10.66 -3.78
CA PHE A 64 21.31 -10.26 -2.79
C PHE A 64 21.12 -10.86 -1.39
N ARG A 65 20.06 -11.64 -1.17
CA ARG A 65 19.71 -12.25 0.13
C ARG A 65 19.62 -11.23 1.27
N THR A 66 19.23 -10.00 0.95
CA THR A 66 19.03 -8.89 1.89
C THR A 66 18.05 -7.89 1.30
N ASN A 67 17.27 -7.21 2.14
CA ASN A 67 16.44 -6.06 1.78
C ASN A 67 16.91 -4.78 2.47
N ASN A 68 18.04 -4.82 3.18
CA ASN A 68 18.64 -3.64 3.79
C ASN A 68 19.24 -2.75 2.69
N SER A 69 18.77 -1.51 2.58
CA SER A 69 19.19 -0.56 1.54
C SER A 69 20.70 -0.36 1.45
N ASP A 70 21.39 -0.35 2.59
CA ASP A 70 22.82 -0.06 2.68
C ASP A 70 23.65 -1.22 2.15
N GLU A 71 23.16 -2.45 2.34
CA GLU A 71 23.74 -3.68 1.79
C GLU A 71 23.41 -3.84 0.31
N VAL A 72 22.18 -3.51 -0.08
CA VAL A 72 21.77 -3.50 -1.49
C VAL A 72 22.64 -2.54 -2.29
N ASN A 73 22.89 -1.33 -1.79
CA ASN A 73 23.81 -0.38 -2.42
C ASN A 73 25.23 -0.95 -2.56
N TRP A 74 25.71 -1.70 -1.56
CA TRP A 74 27.01 -2.36 -1.63
C TRP A 74 27.06 -3.41 -2.75
N TYR A 75 26.03 -4.24 -2.86
CA TYR A 75 25.92 -5.24 -3.93
C TYR A 75 25.72 -4.63 -5.31
N LEU A 76 24.95 -3.54 -5.44
CA LEU A 76 24.77 -2.85 -6.71
C LEU A 76 26.11 -2.36 -7.27
N ARG A 77 26.98 -1.80 -6.43
CA ARG A 77 28.32 -1.40 -6.86
C ARG A 77 29.22 -2.58 -7.17
N ARG A 78 29.27 -3.58 -6.29
CA ARG A 78 30.25 -4.68 -6.37
C ARG A 78 29.87 -5.79 -7.35
N ASN A 79 28.62 -6.26 -7.28
CA ASN A 79 28.17 -7.44 -8.03
C ASN A 79 27.50 -7.03 -9.34
N THR A 80 26.64 -6.00 -9.31
CA THR A 80 25.98 -5.49 -10.53
C THR A 80 26.88 -4.52 -11.29
N GLY A 81 27.83 -3.86 -10.63
CA GLY A 81 28.76 -2.93 -11.28
C GLY A 81 28.18 -1.55 -11.60
N CYS A 82 27.13 -1.15 -10.87
CA CYS A 82 26.53 0.17 -11.02
C CYS A 82 27.55 1.28 -10.72
N ASN A 83 27.57 2.30 -11.58
CA ASN A 83 28.50 3.42 -11.53
C ASN A 83 27.79 4.79 -11.63
N LEU A 84 26.46 4.82 -11.71
CA LEU A 84 25.64 6.02 -11.60
C LEU A 84 24.97 6.07 -10.24
N ALA A 85 24.90 7.25 -9.64
CA ALA A 85 24.19 7.50 -8.39
C ALA A 85 23.08 8.54 -8.57
N THR A 86 22.11 8.51 -7.67
CA THR A 86 21.06 9.53 -7.58
C THR A 86 21.67 10.91 -7.30
N ASP A 87 20.92 11.98 -7.59
CA ASP A 87 21.35 13.37 -7.39
C ASP A 87 21.86 13.65 -5.97
N ASN A 88 21.24 13.03 -4.97
CA ASN A 88 21.62 13.13 -3.56
C ASN A 88 22.75 12.16 -3.15
N ARG A 89 23.29 11.36 -4.08
CA ARG A 89 24.35 10.36 -3.87
C ARG A 89 24.05 9.35 -2.77
N LEU A 90 22.77 9.06 -2.54
CA LEU A 90 22.34 8.10 -1.53
C LEU A 90 22.10 6.70 -2.09
N ASN A 91 21.87 6.55 -3.39
CA ASN A 91 21.60 5.24 -3.98
C ASN A 91 22.29 5.06 -5.33
N TRP A 92 22.75 3.83 -5.59
CA TRP A 92 23.21 3.43 -6.91
C TRP A 92 22.01 3.25 -7.85
N MET A 93 22.22 3.55 -9.12
CA MET A 93 21.20 3.50 -10.17
C MET A 93 21.59 2.47 -11.23
N PHE A 94 20.57 1.84 -11.81
CA PHE A 94 20.72 1.03 -13.00
C PHE A 94 21.06 1.91 -14.21
N SER A 95 21.91 1.38 -15.09
CA SER A 95 22.31 2.03 -16.35
C SER A 95 22.96 1.00 -17.24
N SER A 96 22.89 1.21 -18.56
CA SER A 96 23.61 0.42 -19.55
C SER A 96 25.13 0.41 -19.31
N SER A 97 25.65 1.48 -18.68
CA SER A 97 27.06 1.67 -18.34
C SER A 97 27.56 0.87 -17.14
N ALA A 98 26.67 0.13 -16.46
CA ALA A 98 27.05 -0.79 -15.40
C ALA A 98 27.81 -2.00 -15.97
N ASP A 99 28.84 -2.45 -15.26
CA ASP A 99 29.73 -3.54 -15.69
C ASP A 99 30.00 -4.50 -14.51
N PRO A 100 29.39 -5.69 -14.46
CA PRO A 100 28.77 -6.40 -15.59
C PRO A 100 27.35 -5.96 -15.98
N GLY A 101 26.65 -5.21 -15.13
CA GLY A 101 25.28 -4.74 -15.35
C GLY A 101 24.22 -5.85 -15.28
N ILE A 102 24.51 -6.96 -14.61
CA ILE A 102 23.61 -8.12 -14.55
C ILE A 102 22.94 -8.22 -13.19
N ILE A 103 21.63 -8.44 -13.22
CA ILE A 103 20.83 -8.98 -12.12
C ILE A 103 20.13 -10.24 -12.62
N TYR A 104 19.46 -10.98 -11.75
CA TYR A 104 18.84 -12.26 -12.05
C TYR A 104 17.34 -12.20 -11.77
N LEU A 105 16.55 -12.67 -12.73
CA LEU A 105 15.10 -12.83 -12.58
C LEU A 105 14.78 -14.31 -12.29
N PRO A 106 13.81 -14.61 -11.42
CA PRO A 106 13.38 -15.98 -11.17
C PRO A 106 12.62 -16.57 -12.36
N ILE A 107 12.84 -17.85 -12.66
CA ILE A 107 12.14 -18.59 -13.75
C ILE A 107 10.75 -19.05 -13.29
N ASP A 108 10.61 -19.42 -12.01
CA ASP A 108 9.36 -19.90 -11.41
C ASP A 108 8.81 -18.87 -10.42
N LYS A 109 7.49 -18.88 -10.17
CA LYS A 109 6.90 -18.18 -9.01
C LYS A 109 7.61 -18.71 -7.75
N ILE A 110 8.41 -17.87 -7.11
CA ILE A 110 9.20 -18.28 -5.95
C ILE A 110 8.24 -18.60 -4.81
N ASP A 111 8.09 -19.88 -4.51
CA ASP A 111 7.57 -20.38 -3.23
C ASP A 111 8.75 -20.37 -2.26
N MET A 112 8.72 -19.47 -1.27
CA MET A 112 9.77 -19.37 -0.27
C MET A 112 9.28 -20.08 0.99
N ASP A 113 10.02 -21.10 1.43
CA ASP A 113 9.88 -21.64 2.78
C ASP A 113 10.15 -20.51 3.80
N PRO A 114 9.28 -20.33 4.82
CA PRO A 114 9.40 -19.24 5.77
C PRO A 114 10.65 -19.45 6.65
N HIS A 115 11.66 -18.61 6.43
CA HIS A 115 12.82 -18.55 7.32
C HIS A 115 12.60 -17.45 8.37
N VAL A 116 12.53 -17.86 9.64
CA VAL A 116 12.34 -16.98 10.80
C VAL A 116 13.57 -16.09 10.95
N ILE A 117 13.40 -14.79 10.68
CA ILE A 117 14.39 -13.78 11.02
C ILE A 117 14.05 -13.28 12.42
N GLU A 118 14.86 -13.65 13.41
CA GLU A 118 14.83 -13.00 14.72
C GLU A 118 15.40 -11.57 14.59
N SER A 119 14.53 -10.58 14.38
CA SER A 119 14.86 -9.20 14.74
C SER A 119 13.60 -8.36 15.02
N ARG A 120 13.64 -7.67 16.16
CA ARG A 120 12.74 -6.65 16.70
C ARG A 120 11.79 -5.96 15.70
N GLY A 121 10.49 -6.15 15.96
CA GLY A 121 9.48 -5.09 15.90
C GLY A 121 9.07 -4.61 14.52
N THR A 122 8.78 -5.52 13.58
CA THR A 122 7.92 -5.19 12.44
C THR A 122 6.66 -6.03 12.58
N ILE A 123 5.52 -5.35 12.74
CA ILE A 123 4.20 -5.98 12.75
C ILE A 123 4.05 -6.66 11.39
N PHE A 124 4.10 -7.99 11.39
CA PHE A 124 3.63 -8.81 10.28
C PHE A 124 2.19 -8.40 10.00
N SER A 125 1.97 -7.67 8.90
CA SER A 125 0.63 -7.46 8.37
C SER A 125 0.24 -8.76 7.67
N PRO A 126 -0.78 -9.51 8.15
CA PRO A 126 -1.22 -10.79 7.56
C PRO A 126 -1.67 -10.68 6.09
N PHE A 127 -1.74 -9.46 5.56
CA PHE A 127 -2.39 -9.09 4.31
C PHE A 127 -1.57 -9.42 3.06
N ALA A 128 -0.24 -9.49 3.16
CA ALA A 128 0.64 -9.65 2.00
C ALA A 128 0.65 -11.08 1.41
N GLN A 129 0.27 -12.10 2.20
CA GLN A 129 0.24 -13.49 1.76
C GLN A 129 -1.08 -13.92 1.11
N GLU A 130 -2.21 -13.27 1.44
CA GLU A 130 -3.53 -13.83 1.18
C GLU A 130 -4.16 -13.39 -0.17
N PHE A 131 -3.57 -12.41 -0.87
CA PHE A 131 -4.03 -11.93 -2.18
C PHE A 131 -3.49 -12.69 -3.41
N GLN A 132 -2.73 -13.78 -3.22
CA GLN A 132 -2.13 -14.55 -4.31
C GLN A 132 -2.87 -15.87 -4.65
N GLY A 133 -4.06 -16.10 -4.10
CA GLY A 133 -4.86 -17.32 -4.33
C GLY A 133 -6.18 -17.08 -5.10
N PRO A 134 -6.88 -18.15 -5.54
CA PRO A 134 -8.15 -18.08 -6.29
C PRO A 134 -9.37 -17.68 -5.43
N HIS A 135 -9.17 -16.92 -4.36
CA HIS A 135 -10.22 -16.55 -3.42
C HIS A 135 -10.92 -15.24 -3.81
N ASN A 136 -12.18 -15.11 -3.41
CA ASN A 136 -12.95 -13.89 -3.59
C ASN A 136 -12.27 -12.74 -2.81
N PRO A 137 -11.92 -11.60 -3.46
CA PRO A 137 -11.25 -10.48 -2.79
C PRO A 137 -12.05 -9.92 -1.60
N VAL A 138 -13.37 -10.12 -1.58
CA VAL A 138 -14.24 -9.78 -0.45
C VAL A 138 -13.99 -10.67 0.77
N ASP A 139 -13.72 -11.96 0.57
CA ASP A 139 -13.45 -12.89 1.68
C ASP A 139 -12.06 -12.63 2.30
N ILE A 140 -11.11 -12.21 1.49
CA ILE A 140 -9.77 -11.79 1.94
C ILE A 140 -9.87 -10.50 2.77
N LEU A 141 -10.64 -9.51 2.29
CA LEU A 141 -10.96 -8.30 3.05
C LEU A 141 -11.61 -8.63 4.41
N ASN A 142 -12.52 -9.60 4.46
CA ASN A 142 -13.21 -9.98 5.69
C ASN A 142 -12.30 -10.62 6.73
N LYS A 143 -11.37 -11.50 6.32
CA LYS A 143 -10.37 -12.07 7.22
C LYS A 143 -9.40 -11.03 7.77
N ALA A 144 -9.05 -10.07 6.93
CA ALA A 144 -8.25 -8.91 7.26
C ALA A 144 -8.90 -8.04 8.36
N PHE A 145 -10.20 -7.79 8.27
CA PHE A 145 -10.94 -7.00 9.28
C PHE A 145 -11.27 -7.79 10.54
N ASP A 146 -11.47 -9.10 10.43
CA ASP A 146 -11.65 -9.99 11.58
C ASP A 146 -10.43 -10.01 12.52
N ALA A 147 -9.24 -9.68 11.99
CA ALA A 147 -7.98 -9.66 12.74
C ALA A 147 -7.62 -8.28 13.32
N MET A 148 -8.21 -7.19 12.85
CA MET A 148 -7.84 -5.83 13.28
C MET A 148 -8.71 -5.32 14.43
N GLN A 149 -8.07 -5.00 15.56
CA GLN A 149 -8.70 -4.15 16.58
C GLN A 149 -8.59 -2.66 16.20
N LEU A 150 -9.54 -1.85 16.67
CA LEU A 150 -9.58 -0.40 16.44
C LEU A 150 -8.27 0.35 16.75
N ILE A 151 -7.52 -0.12 17.74
CA ILE A 151 -6.22 0.44 18.16
C ILE A 151 -5.13 0.14 17.12
N GLU A 152 -5.20 -1.03 16.46
CA GLU A 152 -4.23 -1.47 15.47
C GLU A 152 -4.36 -0.69 14.17
N ILE A 153 -5.56 -0.22 13.81
CA ILE A 153 -5.75 0.67 12.65
C ILE A 153 -4.95 1.96 12.82
N GLY A 154 -4.98 2.56 14.02
CA GLY A 154 -4.21 3.77 14.32
C GLY A 154 -2.70 3.53 14.26
N LEU A 155 -2.23 2.40 14.77
CA LEU A 155 -0.81 2.03 14.74
C LEU A 155 -0.32 1.61 13.35
N ALA A 156 -1.14 0.89 12.58
CA ALA A 156 -0.81 0.44 11.24
C ALA A 156 -0.63 1.61 10.27
N ILE A 157 -1.46 2.66 10.38
CA ILE A 157 -1.30 3.86 9.55
C ILE A 157 0.02 4.57 9.88
N VAL A 158 0.37 4.72 11.16
CA VAL A 158 1.63 5.36 11.61
C VAL A 158 2.86 4.55 11.22
N GLY A 159 2.76 3.21 11.21
CA GLY A 159 3.86 2.31 10.85
C GLY A 159 4.01 2.01 9.35
N SER A 160 3.03 2.37 8.51
CA SER A 160 2.96 1.93 7.11
C SER A 160 3.95 2.62 6.15
N GLY A 161 4.62 3.70 6.56
CA GLY A 161 5.55 4.44 5.70
C GLY A 161 4.91 5.05 4.44
N LEU A 162 3.58 5.10 4.36
CA LEU A 162 2.87 5.66 3.22
C LEU A 162 3.15 7.16 3.12
N PRO A 163 3.38 7.70 1.90
CA PRO A 163 3.49 9.14 1.67
C PRO A 163 2.09 9.75 1.75
N LEU A 164 1.54 9.82 2.96
CA LEU A 164 0.19 10.30 3.22
C LEU A 164 0.03 11.80 2.94
N GLY A 165 1.10 12.53 2.63
CA GLY A 165 1.06 13.95 2.28
C GLY A 165 0.19 14.75 3.27
N PRO A 166 -0.73 15.62 2.83
CA PRO A 166 -1.60 16.38 3.73
C PRO A 166 -2.54 15.52 4.62
N PHE A 167 -2.70 14.22 4.35
CA PHE A 167 -3.49 13.31 5.20
C PHE A 167 -2.74 12.88 6.47
N ALA A 168 -1.41 12.96 6.51
CA ALA A 168 -0.62 12.59 7.70
C ALA A 168 -1.00 13.45 8.93
N LEU A 169 -1.30 14.74 8.71
CA LEU A 169 -1.75 15.66 9.75
C LEU A 169 -3.13 15.31 10.32
N MET A 170 -4.02 14.69 9.53
CA MET A 170 -5.33 14.25 10.02
C MET A 170 -5.24 12.99 10.88
N VAL A 171 -4.30 12.08 10.58
CA VAL A 171 -4.08 10.84 11.36
C VAL A 171 -3.48 11.15 12.73
N LEU A 172 -2.61 12.17 12.84
CA LEU A 172 -1.93 12.50 14.09
C LEU A 172 -2.84 13.06 15.19
N MET A 173 -4.03 13.58 14.86
CA MET A 173 -4.94 14.16 15.87
C MET A 173 -5.87 13.14 16.55
N THR A 174 -5.84 11.85 16.18
CA THR A 174 -6.90 10.89 16.55
C THR A 174 -6.49 9.77 17.51
N ALA A 175 -5.19 9.47 17.66
CA ALA A 175 -4.74 8.40 18.56
C ALA A 175 -5.16 8.60 20.03
N GLN A 176 -5.35 9.86 20.47
CA GLN A 176 -5.78 10.19 21.84
C GLN A 176 -7.29 10.15 22.06
N GLN A 177 -8.12 9.97 21.02
CA GLN A 177 -9.57 10.14 21.14
C GLN A 177 -10.34 8.84 21.44
N PHE A 178 -9.69 7.68 21.57
CA PHE A 178 -10.34 6.42 21.93
C PHE A 178 -10.51 6.23 23.45
N VAL A 179 -10.85 7.29 24.18
CA VAL A 179 -11.16 7.20 25.60
C VAL A 179 -12.50 6.48 25.77
N LEU A 180 -12.45 5.28 26.35
CA LEU A 180 -13.59 4.47 26.71
C LEU A 180 -14.31 5.15 27.90
N VAL A 181 -15.38 5.89 27.62
CA VAL A 181 -16.21 6.50 28.67
C VAL A 181 -17.33 5.51 29.01
N GLY A 182 -17.29 4.93 30.21
CA GLY A 182 -18.28 3.96 30.71
C GLY A 182 -19.63 4.59 31.06
N ALA A 183 -20.35 5.08 30.05
CA ALA A 183 -21.63 5.78 30.19
C ALA A 183 -22.84 4.90 29.76
N PRO A 184 -24.06 5.14 30.29
CA PRO A 184 -25.27 4.37 29.96
C PRO A 184 -25.75 4.43 28.49
N HIS A 185 -25.02 5.17 27.63
CA HIS A 185 -25.26 5.26 26.19
C HIS A 185 -24.16 4.59 25.35
N GLU A 186 -23.29 3.81 25.98
CA GLU A 186 -22.11 3.21 25.34
C GLU A 186 -22.47 2.35 24.13
N ALA A 187 -23.54 1.55 24.20
CA ALA A 187 -23.97 0.72 23.07
C ALA A 187 -24.33 1.56 21.84
N ALA A 188 -25.14 2.61 22.01
CA ALA A 188 -25.53 3.49 20.90
C ALA A 188 -24.35 4.30 20.34
N LEU A 189 -23.42 4.71 21.21
CA LEU A 189 -22.21 5.41 20.79
C LEU A 189 -21.24 4.48 20.05
N ASN A 190 -21.12 3.23 20.50
CA ASN A 190 -20.32 2.21 19.83
C ASN A 190 -20.88 1.87 18.45
N GLU A 191 -22.20 1.80 18.28
CA GLU A 191 -22.82 1.65 16.95
C GLU A 191 -22.52 2.84 16.03
N LEU A 192 -22.52 4.08 16.55
CA LEU A 192 -22.13 5.25 15.77
C LEU A 192 -20.65 5.19 15.36
N ARG A 193 -19.76 4.80 16.27
CA ARG A 193 -18.33 4.62 15.96
C ARG A 193 -18.12 3.54 14.90
N LYS A 194 -18.73 2.35 15.07
CA LYS A 194 -18.71 1.27 14.07
C LYS A 194 -19.17 1.74 12.71
N LYS A 195 -20.28 2.48 12.66
CA LYS A 195 -20.79 3.08 11.41
C LYS A 195 -19.75 3.99 10.76
N GLN A 196 -19.13 4.90 11.51
CA GLN A 196 -18.12 5.81 10.97
C GLN A 196 -16.84 5.10 10.51
N ILE A 197 -16.42 4.04 11.23
CA ILE A 197 -15.28 3.21 10.83
C ILE A 197 -15.56 2.55 9.49
N LEU A 198 -16.67 1.83 9.39
CA LEU A 198 -17.06 1.12 8.17
C LEU A 198 -17.24 2.07 6.98
N GLU A 199 -17.86 3.22 7.22
CA GLU A 199 -18.11 4.21 6.16
C GLU A 199 -16.80 4.82 5.64
N GLY A 200 -15.91 5.27 6.52
CA GLY A 200 -14.60 5.79 6.12
C GLY A 200 -13.78 4.73 5.39
N LEU A 201 -13.66 3.55 6.01
CA LEU A 201 -12.88 2.43 5.50
C LEU A 201 -13.31 1.99 4.09
N THR A 202 -14.60 1.71 3.89
CA THR A 202 -15.10 1.23 2.59
C THR A 202 -14.95 2.27 1.49
N ARG A 203 -15.20 3.55 1.79
CA ARG A 203 -14.95 4.66 0.85
C ARG A 203 -13.48 4.72 0.47
N GLY A 204 -12.58 4.63 1.44
CA GLY A 204 -11.14 4.67 1.20
C GLY A 204 -10.69 3.54 0.28
N ILE A 205 -11.17 2.31 0.54
CA ILE A 205 -10.85 1.12 -0.26
C ILE A 205 -11.27 1.33 -1.71
N VAL A 206 -12.53 1.70 -1.93
CA VAL A 206 -13.10 1.84 -3.28
C VAL A 206 -12.38 2.96 -4.05
N LEU A 207 -12.18 4.12 -3.42
CA LEU A 207 -11.54 5.27 -4.07
C LEU A 207 -10.10 4.96 -4.47
N ALA A 208 -9.33 4.34 -3.58
CA ALA A 208 -7.94 4.00 -3.85
C ALA A 208 -7.79 2.82 -4.81
N ALA A 209 -8.69 1.83 -4.77
CA ALA A 209 -8.72 0.74 -5.74
C ALA A 209 -8.90 1.24 -7.17
N ASP A 210 -9.69 2.31 -7.36
CA ASP A 210 -9.87 2.97 -8.66
C ASP A 210 -8.73 3.95 -9.01
N GLY A 211 -7.74 4.11 -8.13
CA GLY A 211 -6.60 4.98 -8.36
C GLY A 211 -6.88 6.48 -8.19
N ARG A 212 -7.94 6.85 -7.45
CA ARG A 212 -8.24 8.27 -7.19
C ARG A 212 -7.16 8.92 -6.34
N SER A 213 -6.72 10.11 -6.77
CA SER A 213 -5.66 10.83 -6.09
C SER A 213 -6.14 11.37 -4.73
N PRO A 214 -5.24 11.53 -3.75
CA PRO A 214 -5.59 12.11 -2.45
C PRO A 214 -6.24 13.50 -2.58
N LYS A 215 -5.79 14.31 -3.55
CA LYS A 215 -6.39 15.61 -3.86
C LYS A 215 -7.84 15.47 -4.34
N TRP A 216 -8.11 14.54 -5.25
CA TRP A 216 -9.48 14.30 -5.74
C TRP A 216 -10.41 13.90 -4.58
N ILE A 217 -9.96 12.98 -3.71
CA ILE A 217 -10.73 12.52 -2.53
C ILE A 217 -11.08 13.70 -1.61
N GLN A 218 -10.14 14.63 -1.40
CA GLN A 218 -10.37 15.83 -0.59
C GLN A 218 -11.34 16.80 -1.28
N ASP A 219 -11.11 17.12 -2.55
CA ASP A 219 -11.89 18.09 -3.31
C ASP A 219 -13.35 17.66 -3.49
N HIS A 220 -13.63 16.35 -3.48
CA HIS A 220 -14.97 15.77 -3.66
C HIS A 220 -15.67 15.41 -2.33
N GLY A 221 -15.21 16.00 -1.21
CA GLY A 221 -15.91 15.93 0.07
C GLY A 221 -15.99 14.52 0.70
N PHE A 222 -15.05 13.63 0.35
CA PHE A 222 -14.93 12.33 1.02
C PHE A 222 -14.20 12.44 2.36
N VAL A 223 -13.35 13.45 2.53
CA VAL A 223 -12.82 13.83 3.83
C VAL A 223 -13.89 14.62 4.58
N MET A 224 -14.12 14.31 5.85
CA MET A 224 -15.06 15.06 6.68
C MET A 224 -14.37 16.29 7.28
N PRO A 225 -14.71 17.53 6.86
CA PRO A 225 -14.00 18.73 7.27
C PRO A 225 -14.50 19.31 8.60
N HIS A 226 -15.73 18.98 9.00
CA HIS A 226 -16.37 19.48 10.21
C HIS A 226 -16.79 18.33 11.14
N PRO A 227 -16.92 18.59 12.46
CA PRO A 227 -17.48 17.63 13.40
C PRO A 227 -18.83 17.08 12.94
N LEU A 228 -19.05 15.78 13.13
CA LEU A 228 -20.32 15.16 12.77
C LEU A 228 -21.45 15.71 13.65
N ASN A 229 -22.44 16.36 13.04
CA ASN A 229 -23.58 16.91 13.76
C ASN A 229 -24.55 15.78 14.14
N ASN A 230 -24.49 15.32 15.38
CA ASN A 230 -25.42 14.33 15.93
C ASN A 230 -26.32 14.99 16.97
N VAL A 231 -27.64 15.00 16.72
CA VAL A 231 -28.62 15.63 17.62
C VAL A 231 -28.59 15.02 19.02
N LYS A 232 -28.38 13.71 19.13
CA LYS A 232 -28.39 12.97 20.40
C LYS A 232 -27.04 13.03 21.14
N TYR A 233 -25.95 13.19 20.40
CA TYR A 233 -24.57 13.09 20.90
C TYR A 233 -23.65 14.19 20.32
N PRO A 234 -24.02 15.48 20.41
CA PRO A 234 -23.29 16.55 19.74
C PRO A 234 -21.84 16.70 20.23
N GLN A 235 -21.58 16.38 21.52
CA GLN A 235 -20.26 16.44 22.13
C GLN A 235 -19.26 15.45 21.51
N TYR A 236 -19.74 14.40 20.84
CA TYR A 236 -18.90 13.38 20.21
C TYR A 236 -18.63 13.67 18.72
N GLY A 237 -19.13 14.78 18.16
CA GLY A 237 -19.00 15.08 16.74
C GLY A 237 -17.55 15.12 16.24
N LYS A 238 -16.64 15.71 17.02
CA LYS A 238 -15.20 15.78 16.69
C LYS A 238 -14.53 14.41 16.76
N GLN A 239 -14.91 13.58 17.74
CA GLN A 239 -14.42 12.21 17.87
C GLN A 239 -14.86 11.37 16.66
N LEU A 240 -16.14 11.44 16.29
CA LEU A 240 -16.70 10.68 15.17
C LEU A 240 -16.09 11.11 13.83
N GLN A 241 -15.83 12.41 13.63
CA GLN A 241 -15.08 12.93 12.49
C GLN A 241 -13.68 12.34 12.42
N GLY A 242 -12.94 12.35 13.54
CA GLY A 242 -11.60 11.77 13.62
C GLY A 242 -11.57 10.29 13.30
N ILE A 243 -12.53 9.53 13.83
CA ILE A 243 -12.72 8.10 13.55
C ILE A 243 -12.94 7.88 12.05
N TYR A 244 -13.90 8.58 11.45
CA TYR A 244 -14.20 8.46 10.02
C TYR A 244 -12.96 8.76 9.15
N ASN A 245 -12.29 9.90 9.37
CA ASN A 245 -11.13 10.30 8.57
C ASN A 245 -9.94 9.34 8.75
N THR A 246 -9.73 8.81 9.96
CA THR A 246 -8.68 7.80 10.21
C THR A 246 -8.99 6.50 9.45
N SER A 247 -10.24 6.03 9.54
CA SER A 247 -10.68 4.85 8.82
C SER A 247 -10.65 5.04 7.30
N LEU A 248 -10.94 6.25 6.81
CA LEU A 248 -10.77 6.60 5.39
C LEU A 248 -9.32 6.41 4.93
N VAL A 249 -8.35 6.91 5.70
CA VAL A 249 -6.93 6.73 5.39
C VAL A 249 -6.53 5.25 5.42
N ALA A 250 -6.99 4.48 6.42
CA ALA A 250 -6.78 3.04 6.44
C ALA A 250 -7.35 2.37 5.17
N GLY A 251 -8.57 2.76 4.79
CA GLY A 251 -9.20 2.26 3.57
C GLY A 251 -8.38 2.57 2.33
N ILE A 252 -7.85 3.80 2.22
CA ILE A 252 -6.97 4.20 1.11
C ILE A 252 -5.72 3.32 1.06
N ALA A 253 -5.07 3.10 2.21
CA ALA A 253 -3.90 2.23 2.32
C ALA A 253 -4.20 0.82 1.80
N HIS A 254 -5.35 0.25 2.18
CA HIS A 254 -5.78 -1.06 1.69
C HIS A 254 -6.13 -1.06 0.20
N GLY A 255 -6.86 -0.06 -0.28
CA GLY A 255 -7.21 0.03 -1.69
C GLY A 255 -6.00 0.17 -2.61
N GLN A 256 -4.93 0.83 -2.15
CA GLN A 256 -3.66 0.94 -2.88
C GLN A 256 -2.91 -0.38 -3.03
N GLN A 257 -3.24 -1.41 -2.23
CA GLN A 257 -2.62 -2.73 -2.35
C GLN A 257 -3.19 -3.53 -3.52
N PHE A 258 -4.33 -3.12 -4.11
CA PHE A 258 -4.87 -3.79 -5.29
C PHE A 258 -4.03 -3.52 -6.53
N ASN A 259 -3.66 -4.60 -7.23
CA ASN A 259 -3.21 -4.50 -8.62
C ASN A 259 -4.41 -4.32 -9.57
N THR A 260 -4.15 -4.12 -10.86
CA THR A 260 -5.18 -3.92 -11.89
C THR A 260 -6.22 -5.04 -11.93
N VAL A 261 -5.80 -6.29 -11.72
CA VAL A 261 -6.70 -7.45 -11.72
C VAL A 261 -7.60 -7.45 -10.49
N GLY A 262 -7.03 -7.21 -9.31
CA GLY A 262 -7.77 -7.14 -8.04
C GLY A 262 -8.78 -5.99 -8.01
N SER A 263 -8.39 -4.82 -8.50
CA SER A 263 -9.30 -3.68 -8.63
C SER A 263 -10.46 -3.99 -9.58
N LYS A 264 -10.19 -4.56 -10.77
CA LYS A 264 -11.24 -4.98 -11.71
C LYS A 264 -12.18 -6.01 -11.09
N ALA A 265 -11.64 -7.00 -10.37
CA ALA A 265 -12.43 -8.02 -9.69
C ALA A 265 -13.33 -7.41 -8.59
N LEU A 266 -12.81 -6.48 -7.80
CA LEU A 266 -13.58 -5.72 -6.80
C LEU A 266 -14.76 -5.02 -7.46
N PHE A 267 -14.53 -4.19 -8.48
CA PHE A 267 -15.60 -3.43 -9.14
C PHE A 267 -16.60 -4.32 -9.88
N MET A 268 -16.17 -5.44 -10.46
CA MET A 268 -17.08 -6.45 -11.00
C MET A 268 -18.00 -7.03 -9.91
N GLY A 269 -17.44 -7.40 -8.76
CA GLY A 269 -18.20 -7.91 -7.62
C GLY A 269 -19.18 -6.88 -7.05
N LEU A 270 -18.77 -5.62 -6.95
CA LEU A 270 -19.63 -4.52 -6.50
C LEU A 270 -20.77 -4.27 -7.50
N ARG A 271 -20.46 -4.23 -8.80
CA ARG A 271 -21.46 -4.04 -9.87
C ARG A 271 -22.46 -5.19 -9.92
N ALA A 272 -22.04 -6.43 -9.67
CA ALA A 272 -22.94 -7.58 -9.62
C ALA A 272 -23.99 -7.47 -8.50
N LYS A 273 -23.69 -6.72 -7.43
CA LYS A 273 -24.60 -6.48 -6.30
C LYS A 273 -25.45 -5.21 -6.45
N MET A 274 -25.21 -4.40 -7.48
CA MET A 274 -26.03 -3.22 -7.77
C MET A 274 -27.41 -3.62 -8.31
N THR A 275 -28.43 -2.86 -7.94
CA THR A 275 -29.77 -2.98 -8.54
C THR A 275 -29.73 -2.73 -10.05
N ASP A 276 -30.73 -3.21 -10.80
CA ASP A 276 -30.81 -2.98 -12.25
C ASP A 276 -30.80 -1.48 -12.59
N TYR A 277 -31.53 -0.69 -11.81
CA TYR A 277 -31.54 0.77 -11.93
C TYR A 277 -30.13 1.34 -11.76
N ALA A 278 -29.42 0.99 -10.67
CA ALA A 278 -28.07 1.50 -10.44
C ALA A 278 -27.08 1.03 -11.52
N ARG A 279 -27.18 -0.21 -11.99
CA ARG A 279 -26.34 -0.72 -13.09
C ARG A 279 -26.59 0.04 -14.40
N SER A 280 -27.83 0.45 -14.65
CA SER A 280 -28.20 1.27 -15.80
C SER A 280 -27.71 2.71 -15.64
N GLU A 281 -27.95 3.33 -14.49
CA GLU A 281 -27.52 4.70 -14.16
C GLU A 281 -26.00 4.84 -14.31
N TYR A 282 -25.23 3.89 -13.77
CA TYR A 282 -23.77 3.87 -13.85
C TYR A 282 -23.26 2.98 -14.99
N SER A 283 -23.98 2.94 -16.11
CA SER A 283 -23.50 2.36 -17.37
C SER A 283 -22.93 3.43 -18.31
N GLY A 284 -22.41 3.00 -19.48
CA GLY A 284 -21.85 3.90 -20.49
C GLY A 284 -20.36 4.21 -20.29
N ASN A 285 -19.87 5.21 -21.03
CA ASN A 285 -18.48 5.66 -20.93
C ASN A 285 -18.27 6.49 -19.65
N PRO A 286 -17.42 6.04 -18.71
CA PRO A 286 -17.15 6.78 -17.48
C PRO A 286 -16.48 8.14 -17.70
N ASP A 287 -15.82 8.35 -18.84
CA ASP A 287 -15.21 9.64 -19.20
C ASP A 287 -16.24 10.77 -19.37
N ASN A 288 -17.51 10.40 -19.60
CA ASN A 288 -18.61 11.36 -19.76
C ASN A 288 -19.36 11.63 -18.45
N TRP A 289 -18.97 11.01 -17.34
CA TRP A 289 -19.64 11.20 -16.06
C TRP A 289 -19.24 12.52 -15.42
N SER A 290 -20.21 13.25 -14.88
CA SER A 290 -19.94 14.43 -14.07
C SER A 290 -19.27 14.05 -12.73
N ASP A 291 -18.57 15.00 -12.11
CA ASP A 291 -17.94 14.80 -10.79
C ASP A 291 -18.96 14.30 -9.75
N ARG A 292 -20.16 14.88 -9.74
CA ARG A 292 -21.25 14.43 -8.88
C ARG A 292 -21.65 12.97 -9.14
N LYS A 293 -21.70 12.55 -10.40
CA LYS A 293 -22.03 11.17 -10.77
C LYS A 293 -20.96 10.20 -10.28
N TRP A 294 -19.68 10.57 -10.38
CA TRP A 294 -18.58 9.83 -9.79
C TRP A 294 -18.68 9.72 -8.26
N GLU A 295 -19.00 10.83 -7.58
CA GLU A 295 -19.19 10.84 -6.14
C GLU A 295 -20.28 9.89 -5.69
N GLU A 296 -21.45 9.95 -6.33
CA GLU A 296 -22.59 9.09 -6.04
C GLU A 296 -22.27 7.61 -6.34
N TYR A 297 -21.55 7.34 -7.42
CA TYR A 297 -21.07 6.00 -7.77
C TYR A 297 -20.17 5.39 -6.68
N TYR A 298 -19.17 6.14 -6.19
CA TYR A 298 -18.28 5.62 -5.14
C TYR A 298 -18.98 5.46 -3.79
N ARG A 299 -19.91 6.36 -3.44
CA ARG A 299 -20.74 6.21 -2.24
C ARG A 299 -21.60 4.96 -2.31
N LEU A 300 -22.18 4.67 -3.48
CA LEU A 300 -22.92 3.43 -3.70
C LEU A 300 -22.02 2.19 -3.60
N CYS A 301 -20.86 2.20 -4.25
CA CYS A 301 -19.90 1.11 -4.19
C CYS A 301 -19.45 0.83 -2.75
N ALA A 302 -19.15 1.87 -1.97
CA ALA A 302 -18.81 1.77 -0.56
C ALA A 302 -19.97 1.19 0.27
N ALA A 303 -21.20 1.64 0.04
CA ALA A 303 -22.39 1.13 0.72
C ALA A 303 -22.65 -0.36 0.42
N ILE A 304 -22.37 -0.82 -0.80
CA ILE A 304 -22.46 -2.24 -1.19
C ILE A 304 -21.33 -3.07 -0.54
N LEU A 305 -20.14 -2.48 -0.39
CA LEU A 305 -19.00 -3.14 0.25
C LEU A 305 -19.20 -3.27 1.77
N GLN A 306 -19.79 -2.25 2.41
CA GLN A 306 -19.96 -2.16 3.86
C GLN A 306 -20.51 -3.42 4.55
N PRO A 307 -21.63 -4.04 4.14
CA PRO A 307 -22.17 -5.23 4.81
C PRO A 307 -21.29 -6.46 4.65
N THR A 308 -20.31 -6.45 3.75
CA THR A 308 -19.39 -7.57 3.62
C THR A 308 -18.37 -7.59 4.75
N ILE A 309 -17.92 -6.41 5.19
CA ILE A 309 -16.92 -6.24 6.24
C ILE A 309 -17.55 -6.48 7.61
N LYS A 310 -17.03 -7.48 8.33
CA LYS A 310 -17.42 -7.77 9.71
C LYS A 310 -16.39 -7.15 10.66
N LEU A 311 -16.86 -6.27 11.53
CA LEU A 311 -16.09 -5.81 12.68
C LEU A 311 -16.53 -6.67 13.87
N LYS A 312 -15.61 -7.48 14.38
CA LYS A 312 -15.84 -8.25 15.61
C LYS A 312 -15.71 -7.37 16.84
#